data_AF-A0A9D8XLM2-F1
#
_entry.id   AF-A0A9D8XLM2-F1
#
_cell.length_a   1.000
_cell.length_b   1.000
_cell.length_c   1.000
_cell.angle_alpha   90.00
_cell.angle_beta   90.00
_cell.angle_gamma   90.00
#
_symmetry.space_group_name_H-M   'P 1'
#
loop_
_entity.id
_entity.type
_entity.pdbx_description
1 polymer ?
#
loop_
_entity_poly.entity_id
_entity_poly.type
_entity_poly.pdbx_seq_one_letter_code
_entity_poly.pdbx_strand_id
1 'polypeptide(L)'
;AFTRKAEIATHETLFQWNRKNYRQALDSAEKIIEEQPESPVLIQLLAMPRQDLPPEDALRFLNLLANSSAGKKMTWLDLSGLNLEKLGDIRKMKSLRWLDCSGNKLRDLSVLNGMALDFLDCSRNPALAPESIPGSVKTIIR
;
A
#
# COMPACT_ATOMS: atom_id res chain seq x y z
N ALA A 1 -6.97 19.31 16.24
CA ALA A 1 -5.60 19.85 16.45
C ALA A 1 -4.67 18.67 16.62
N PHE A 2 -3.60 18.58 15.82
CA PHE A 2 -2.59 17.54 15.97
C PHE A 2 -1.86 17.79 17.29
N THR A 3 -1.88 16.83 18.21
CA THR A 3 -1.28 17.04 19.54
C THR A 3 0.22 16.80 19.48
N ARG A 4 1.00 17.52 20.29
CA ARG A 4 2.46 17.34 20.40
C ARG A 4 2.86 15.87 20.65
N LYS A 5 2.01 15.11 21.35
CA LYS A 5 2.19 13.67 21.58
C LYS A 5 2.11 12.86 20.28
N ALA A 6 1.17 13.19 19.39
CA ALA A 6 1.03 12.52 18.09
C ALA A 6 2.16 12.87 17.12
N GLU A 7 2.70 14.10 17.18
CA GLU A 7 3.91 14.46 16.42
C GLU A 7 5.08 13.57 16.83
N ILE A 8 5.33 13.45 18.13
CA ILE A 8 6.42 12.61 18.66
C ILE A 8 6.22 11.15 18.24
N ALA A 9 5.02 10.60 18.42
CA ALA A 9 4.71 9.21 18.04
C ALA A 9 4.90 8.98 16.54
N THR A 10 4.53 9.95 15.70
CA THR A 10 4.73 9.89 14.25
C THR A 10 6.21 9.89 13.90
N HIS A 11 6.99 10.79 14.49
CA HIS A 11 8.45 10.83 14.29
C HIS A 11 9.13 9.53 14.72
N GLU A 12 8.75 8.98 15.86
CA GLU A 12 9.26 7.69 16.34
C GLU A 12 8.87 6.55 15.39
N THR A 13 7.64 6.54 14.89
CA THR A 13 7.17 5.55 13.90
C THR A 13 8.00 5.58 12.62
N LEU A 14 8.25 6.78 12.08
CA LEU A 14 9.09 6.95 10.89
C LEU A 14 10.55 6.55 11.16
N PHE A 15 11.06 6.84 12.35
CA PHE A 15 12.39 6.43 12.78
C PHE A 15 12.52 4.89 12.84
N GLN A 16 11.53 4.19 13.40
CA GLN A 16 11.51 2.73 13.44
C GLN A 16 11.45 2.13 12.02
N TRP A 17 10.65 2.71 11.13
CA TRP A 17 10.60 2.28 9.74
C TRP A 17 11.97 2.40 9.07
N ASN A 18 12.65 3.53 9.22
CA ASN A 18 13.98 3.74 8.65
C ASN A 18 15.04 2.77 9.20
N ARG A 19 14.83 2.25 10.41
CA ARG A 19 15.67 1.23 11.06
C ARG A 19 15.33 -0.20 10.63
N LYS A 20 14.42 -0.38 9.66
CA LYS A 20 13.88 -1.68 9.24
C LYS A 20 13.09 -2.41 10.34
N ASN A 21 12.68 -1.70 11.40
CA ASN A 21 11.82 -2.22 12.46
C ASN A 21 10.34 -2.12 12.04
N TYR A 22 10.01 -2.70 10.88
CA TYR A 22 8.72 -2.51 10.21
C TYR A 22 7.53 -2.91 11.06
N ARG A 23 7.59 -4.04 11.77
CA ARG A 23 6.51 -4.47 12.68
C ARG A 23 6.19 -3.43 13.75
N GLN A 24 7.21 -2.92 14.44
CA GLN A 24 7.03 -1.90 15.48
C GLN A 24 6.52 -0.59 14.89
N ALA A 25 7.02 -0.19 13.72
CA ALA A 25 6.52 0.99 13.01
C ALA A 25 5.02 0.84 12.66
N LEU A 26 4.62 -0.34 12.17
CA LEU A 26 3.22 -0.62 11.83
C LEU A 26 2.32 -0.68 13.07
N ASP A 27 2.78 -1.26 14.18
CA ASP A 27 2.04 -1.26 15.46
C ASP A 27 1.79 0.17 15.96
N SER A 28 2.79 1.05 15.84
CA SER A 28 2.65 2.45 16.21
C SER A 28 1.75 3.22 15.24
N ALA A 29 1.89 2.98 13.93
CA ALA A 29 1.04 3.61 12.91
C ALA A 29 -0.44 3.25 13.09
N GLU A 30 -0.75 1.99 13.43
CA GLU A 30 -2.10 1.52 13.69
C GLU A 30 -2.74 2.28 14.86
N LYS A 31 -2.03 2.38 16.00
CA LYS A 31 -2.47 3.17 17.16
C LYS A 31 -2.69 4.66 16.82
N ILE A 32 -1.78 5.25 16.05
CA ILE A 32 -1.90 6.64 15.61
C ILE A 32 -3.17 6.83 14.78
N ILE A 33 -3.49 5.89 13.88
CA ILE A 33 -4.68 5.97 13.03
C ILE A 33 -5.97 5.72 13.82
N GLU A 34 -5.95 4.85 14.84
CA GLU A 34 -7.08 4.66 15.75
C GLU A 34 -7.41 5.94 16.53
N GLU A 35 -6.40 6.63 17.05
CA GLU A 35 -6.59 7.90 17.76
C GLU A 35 -6.86 9.08 16.80
N GLN A 36 -6.27 9.05 15.62
CA GLN A 36 -6.28 10.15 14.63
C GLN A 36 -6.47 9.59 13.21
N PRO A 37 -7.73 9.33 12.80
CA PRO A 37 -8.03 8.68 11.52
C PRO A 37 -7.53 9.43 10.29
N GLU A 38 -7.29 10.74 10.38
CA GLU A 38 -6.79 11.60 9.29
C GLU A 38 -5.27 11.85 9.39
N SER A 39 -4.56 11.13 10.26
CA SER A 39 -3.10 11.26 10.39
C SER A 39 -2.38 10.92 9.08
N PRO A 40 -1.38 11.72 8.66
CA PRO A 40 -0.63 11.46 7.44
C PRO A 40 0.40 10.33 7.60
N VAL A 41 0.51 9.69 8.77
CA VAL A 41 1.57 8.71 9.08
C VAL A 41 1.71 7.61 8.02
N LEU A 42 0.60 7.08 7.50
CA LEU A 42 0.66 6.04 6.46
C LEU A 42 1.16 6.56 5.12
N ILE A 43 0.83 7.80 4.77
CA ILE A 43 1.35 8.47 3.57
C ILE A 43 2.84 8.77 3.72
N GLN A 44 3.26 9.18 4.91
CA GLN A 44 4.66 9.40 5.22
C GLN A 44 5.46 8.10 5.15
N LEU A 45 4.96 7.00 5.72
CA LEU A 45 5.56 5.67 5.60
C LEU A 45 5.61 5.19 4.13
N LEU A 46 4.58 5.47 3.34
CA LEU A 46 4.58 5.20 1.91
C LEU A 46 5.71 5.95 1.18
N ALA A 47 6.05 7.17 1.61
CA ALA A 47 7.14 7.95 1.00
C ALA A 47 8.55 7.53 1.47
N MET A 48 8.66 6.65 2.46
CA MET A 48 9.95 6.19 2.98
C MET A 48 10.58 5.11 2.09
N PRO A 49 11.93 4.98 2.08
CA PRO A 49 12.60 3.86 1.44
C PRO A 49 12.09 2.52 2.00
N ARG A 50 11.84 1.55 1.11
CA ARG A 50 11.29 0.22 1.46
C ARG A 50 12.29 -0.90 1.19
N GLN A 51 13.53 -0.74 1.69
CA GLN A 51 14.60 -1.71 1.48
C GLN A 51 14.40 -2.96 2.36
N ASP A 52 14.25 -4.12 1.73
CA ASP A 52 14.06 -5.41 2.39
C ASP A 52 12.79 -5.49 3.26
N LEU A 53 11.72 -4.79 2.88
CA LEU A 53 10.42 -4.91 3.56
C LEU A 53 9.92 -6.36 3.46
N PRO A 54 9.74 -7.09 4.57
CA PRO A 54 9.25 -8.46 4.52
C PRO A 54 7.86 -8.52 3.87
N PRO A 55 7.56 -9.54 3.04
CA PRO A 55 6.28 -9.61 2.33
C PRO A 55 5.05 -9.54 3.24
N GLU A 56 5.13 -10.13 4.44
CA GLU A 56 4.05 -10.06 5.44
C GLU A 56 3.82 -8.65 5.98
N ASP A 57 4.90 -7.90 6.23
CA ASP A 57 4.82 -6.52 6.71
C ASP A 57 4.36 -5.58 5.59
N ALA A 58 4.77 -5.84 4.33
CA ALA A 58 4.27 -5.11 3.16
C ALA A 58 2.76 -5.32 2.97
N LEU A 59 2.29 -6.56 3.09
CA LEU A 59 0.87 -6.90 3.02
C LEU A 59 0.10 -6.24 4.17
N ARG A 60 0.62 -6.31 5.40
CA ARG A 60 0.01 -5.66 6.56
C ARG A 60 -0.11 -4.15 6.35
N PHE A 61 0.97 -3.50 5.91
CA PHE A 61 0.98 -2.08 5.59
C PHE A 61 -0.08 -1.73 4.54
N LEU A 62 -0.17 -2.50 3.46
CA LEU A 62 -1.14 -2.26 2.39
C LEU A 62 -2.59 -2.41 2.87
N ASN A 63 -2.88 -3.42 3.70
CA ASN A 63 -4.20 -3.57 4.31
C ASN A 63 -4.52 -2.40 5.25
N LEU A 64 -3.57 -1.95 6.06
CA LEU A 64 -3.77 -0.79 6.93
C LEU A 64 -4.05 0.48 6.10
N LEU A 65 -3.27 0.71 5.04
CA LEU A 65 -3.48 1.81 4.10
C LEU A 65 -4.86 1.75 3.44
N ALA A 66 -5.26 0.60 2.88
CA ALA A 66 -6.54 0.44 2.19
C ALA A 66 -7.76 0.65 3.12
N ASN A 67 -7.63 0.34 4.41
CA ASN A 67 -8.69 0.57 5.40
C ASN A 67 -8.75 2.02 5.91
N SER A 68 -7.63 2.76 5.84
CA SER A 68 -7.52 4.13 6.33
C SER A 68 -8.34 5.14 5.52
N SER A 69 -8.62 6.31 6.12
CA SER A 69 -9.24 7.45 5.43
C SER A 69 -8.38 7.94 4.25
N ALA A 70 -7.05 7.94 4.42
CA ALA A 70 -6.09 8.34 3.43
C ALA A 70 -6.16 7.44 2.20
N GLY A 71 -6.08 6.11 2.37
CA GLY A 71 -6.13 5.15 1.27
C GLY A 71 -7.44 5.23 0.47
N LYS A 72 -8.58 5.48 1.11
CA LYS A 72 -9.88 5.65 0.43
C LYS A 72 -9.93 6.88 -0.49
N LYS A 73 -9.11 7.90 -0.21
CA LYS A 73 -9.01 9.14 -0.99
C LYS A 73 -7.91 9.09 -2.06
N MET A 74 -7.01 8.10 -2.03
CA MET A 74 -5.89 8.01 -2.97
C MET A 74 -6.36 7.69 -4.40
N THR A 75 -5.76 8.37 -5.36
CA THR A 75 -5.99 8.18 -6.81
C THR A 75 -4.82 7.49 -7.51
N TRP A 76 -3.63 7.50 -6.90
CA TRP A 76 -2.42 6.84 -7.39
C TRP A 76 -1.75 6.05 -6.26
N LEU A 77 -1.23 4.87 -6.57
CA LEU A 77 -0.48 4.02 -5.64
C LEU A 77 0.66 3.29 -6.35
N ASP A 78 1.86 3.40 -5.80
CA ASP A 78 3.05 2.65 -6.23
C ASP A 78 3.42 1.60 -5.18
N LEU A 79 3.37 0.35 -5.63
CA LEU A 79 3.74 -0.88 -4.93
C LEU A 79 4.86 -1.63 -5.65
N SER A 80 5.60 -0.96 -6.52
CA SER A 80 6.65 -1.59 -7.33
C SER A 80 7.77 -2.14 -6.45
N GLY A 81 8.27 -3.34 -6.79
CA GLY A 81 9.47 -3.91 -6.17
C GLY A 81 9.35 -4.31 -4.69
N LEU A 82 8.14 -4.57 -4.19
CA LEU A 82 7.89 -4.86 -2.76
C LEU A 82 7.87 -6.35 -2.41
N ASN A 83 8.28 -7.22 -3.34
CA ASN A 83 8.22 -8.68 -3.17
C ASN A 83 6.83 -9.20 -2.77
N LEU A 84 5.75 -8.51 -3.17
CA LEU A 84 4.38 -8.88 -2.82
C LEU A 84 3.98 -10.17 -3.55
N GLU A 85 3.32 -11.07 -2.82
CA GLU A 85 2.67 -12.26 -3.40
C GLU A 85 1.17 -12.03 -3.64
N LYS A 86 0.58 -11.03 -2.99
CA LYS A 86 -0.82 -10.60 -3.14
C LYS A 86 -0.99 -9.11 -2.77
N LEU A 87 -2.01 -8.45 -3.32
CA LEU A 87 -2.29 -7.02 -3.12
C LEU A 87 -3.18 -6.67 -1.91
N GLY A 88 -3.50 -7.64 -1.05
CA GLY A 88 -4.42 -7.40 0.07
C GLY A 88 -5.81 -6.94 -0.39
N ASP A 89 -6.56 -6.25 0.48
CA ASP A 89 -7.94 -5.81 0.21
C ASP A 89 -8.02 -4.41 -0.42
N ILE A 90 -7.30 -4.21 -1.53
CA ILE A 90 -7.20 -2.92 -2.23
C ILE A 90 -8.53 -2.44 -2.86
N ARG A 91 -9.54 -3.33 -2.95
CA ARG A 91 -10.91 -2.98 -3.42
C ARG A 91 -11.56 -1.85 -2.62
N LYS A 92 -11.12 -1.64 -1.37
CA LYS A 92 -11.58 -0.55 -0.51
C LYS A 92 -11.14 0.83 -0.99
N MET A 93 -10.09 0.91 -1.81
CA MET A 93 -9.55 2.15 -2.37
C MET A 93 -10.34 2.58 -3.62
N LYS A 94 -11.64 2.90 -3.44
CA LYS A 94 -12.58 3.20 -4.54
C LYS A 94 -12.19 4.38 -5.44
N SER A 95 -11.37 5.29 -4.92
CA SER A 95 -10.87 6.47 -5.65
C SER A 95 -9.63 6.17 -6.49
N LEU A 96 -9.02 4.99 -6.34
CA LEU A 96 -7.79 4.63 -7.04
C LEU A 96 -8.05 4.57 -8.55
N ARG A 97 -7.16 5.18 -9.32
CA ARG A 97 -7.17 5.23 -10.80
C ARG A 97 -5.88 4.72 -11.40
N TRP A 98 -4.77 4.85 -10.68
CA TRP A 98 -3.45 4.44 -11.15
C TRP A 98 -2.79 3.54 -10.13
N LEU A 99 -2.38 2.36 -10.58
CA LEU A 99 -1.70 1.36 -9.75
C LEU A 99 -0.44 0.86 -10.48
N ASP A 100 0.70 1.03 -9.85
CA ASP A 100 1.93 0.32 -10.21
C ASP A 100 2.15 -0.80 -9.20
N CYS A 101 2.08 -2.05 -9.66
CA CYS A 101 2.43 -3.23 -8.89
C CYS A 101 3.51 -4.07 -9.59
N SER A 102 4.34 -3.41 -10.41
CA SER A 102 5.40 -4.05 -11.16
C SER A 102 6.52 -4.61 -10.27
N GLY A 103 7.28 -5.58 -10.78
CA GLY A 103 8.44 -6.12 -10.08
C GLY A 103 8.12 -6.83 -8.76
N ASN A 104 6.96 -7.47 -8.68
CA ASN A 104 6.52 -8.26 -7.52
C ASN A 104 6.49 -9.76 -7.87
N LYS A 105 5.89 -10.56 -6.97
CA LYS A 105 5.70 -12.01 -7.12
C LYS A 105 4.20 -12.36 -7.16
N LEU A 106 3.38 -11.45 -7.69
CA LEU A 106 1.93 -11.59 -7.73
C LEU A 106 1.56 -12.74 -8.67
N ARG A 107 0.58 -13.55 -8.23
CA ARG A 107 0.00 -14.64 -9.04
C ARG A 107 -1.41 -14.32 -9.51
N ASP A 108 -2.09 -13.42 -8.81
CA ASP A 108 -3.51 -13.14 -8.99
C ASP A 108 -3.79 -11.63 -8.80
N LEU A 109 -4.44 -11.03 -9.79
CA LEU A 109 -4.94 -9.65 -9.77
C LEU A 109 -6.47 -9.53 -9.81
N SER A 110 -7.20 -10.63 -9.62
CA SER A 110 -8.67 -10.67 -9.56
C SER A 110 -9.24 -9.78 -8.45
N VAL A 111 -8.42 -9.41 -7.45
CA VAL A 111 -8.79 -8.39 -6.47
C VAL A 111 -9.08 -7.03 -7.10
N LEU A 112 -8.52 -6.72 -8.26
CA LEU A 112 -8.75 -5.48 -8.98
C LEU A 112 -10.03 -5.51 -9.84
N ASN A 113 -10.70 -6.67 -9.97
CA ASN A 113 -11.93 -6.78 -10.75
C ASN A 113 -13.02 -5.84 -10.20
N GLY A 114 -13.62 -5.06 -11.10
CA GLY A 114 -14.64 -4.06 -10.77
C GLY A 114 -14.09 -2.71 -10.28
N MET A 115 -12.77 -2.56 -10.16
CA MET A 115 -12.15 -1.26 -9.91
C MET A 115 -12.08 -0.44 -11.21
N ALA A 116 -12.33 0.87 -11.10
CA ALA A 116 -12.27 1.81 -12.21
C ALA A 116 -10.84 2.35 -12.42
N LEU A 117 -9.87 1.47 -12.68
CA LEU A 117 -8.48 1.87 -12.94
C LEU A 117 -8.32 2.39 -14.37
N ASP A 118 -7.62 3.52 -14.52
CA ASP A 118 -7.19 4.09 -15.79
C ASP A 118 -5.83 3.52 -16.22
N PHE A 119 -4.95 3.19 -15.27
CA PHE A 119 -3.63 2.61 -15.52
C PHE A 119 -3.32 1.49 -14.54
N LEU A 120 -2.77 0.40 -15.06
CA LEU A 120 -2.20 -0.70 -14.30
C LEU A 120 -0.83 -1.09 -14.90
N ASP A 121 0.24 -0.97 -14.12
CA ASP A 121 1.49 -1.66 -14.44
C ASP A 121 1.60 -2.92 -13.57
N CYS A 122 1.50 -4.08 -14.20
CA CYS A 122 1.74 -5.37 -13.55
C CYS A 122 2.96 -6.09 -14.13
N SER A 123 3.83 -5.37 -14.84
CA SER A 123 5.02 -5.93 -15.46
C SER A 123 5.97 -6.55 -14.44
N ARG A 124 6.83 -7.46 -14.90
CA ARG A 124 7.82 -8.13 -14.03
C ARG A 124 7.17 -8.87 -12.84
N ASN A 125 5.98 -9.45 -13.05
CA ASN A 125 5.39 -10.46 -12.16
C ASN A 125 5.39 -11.82 -12.89
N PRO A 126 6.48 -12.60 -12.82
CA PRO A 126 6.71 -13.75 -13.71
C PRO A 126 5.74 -14.93 -13.51
N ALA A 127 5.05 -14.98 -12.36
CA ALA A 127 4.08 -16.02 -12.03
C ALA A 127 2.62 -15.53 -12.14
N LEU A 128 2.39 -14.34 -12.71
CA LEU A 128 1.06 -13.76 -12.83
C LEU A 128 0.23 -14.52 -13.85
N ALA A 129 -0.91 -15.03 -13.41
CA ALA A 129 -1.90 -15.68 -14.26
C ALA A 129 -2.54 -14.65 -15.22
N PRO A 130 -2.41 -14.79 -16.55
CA PRO A 130 -2.95 -13.82 -17.51
C PRO A 130 -4.46 -13.59 -17.37
N GLU A 131 -5.21 -14.62 -16.99
CA GLU A 131 -6.65 -14.59 -16.74
C GLU A 131 -7.05 -13.76 -15.51
N SER A 132 -6.11 -13.48 -14.61
CA SER A 132 -6.36 -12.66 -13.42
C SER A 132 -6.28 -11.16 -13.70
N ILE A 133 -5.76 -10.76 -14.86
CA ILE A 133 -5.58 -9.35 -15.22
C ILE A 133 -6.95 -8.75 -15.59
N PRO A 134 -7.41 -7.68 -14.92
CA PRO A 134 -8.73 -7.13 -15.18
C PRO A 134 -8.83 -6.53 -16.58
N GLY A 135 -9.84 -6.96 -17.35
CA GLY A 135 -10.12 -6.42 -18.68
C GLY A 135 -10.73 -5.02 -18.68
N SER A 136 -11.15 -4.50 -17.52
CA SER A 136 -11.79 -3.18 -17.40
C SER A 136 -10.80 -2.00 -17.36
N VAL A 137 -9.50 -2.26 -17.23
CA VAL A 137 -8.49 -1.20 -17.14
C VAL A 137 -8.21 -0.62 -18.52
N LYS A 138 -8.15 0.71 -18.64
CA LYS A 138 -7.95 1.40 -19.92
C LYS A 138 -6.55 1.17 -20.50
N THR A 139 -5.52 1.28 -19.68
CA THR A 139 -4.11 1.12 -20.07
C THR A 139 -3.43 0.10 -19.16
N ILE A 140 -2.81 -0.93 -19.74
CA ILE A 140 -2.12 -1.98 -18.98
C ILE A 140 -0.71 -2.20 -19.53
N ILE A 141 0.29 -2.25 -18.64
CA ILE A 141 1.64 -2.72 -18.91
C ILE A 141 1.81 -4.11 -18.25
N ARG A 142 2.34 -5.08 -18.99
CA ARG A 142 2.47 -6.49 -18.57
C ARG A 142 3.90 -6.99 -18.78
#